data_AF-A0A2V6IJY3-F1
#
_entry.id   AF-A0A2V6IJY3-F1
#
_cell.length_a   1.000
_cell.length_b   1.000
_cell.length_c   1.000
_cell.angle_alpha   90.00
_cell.angle_beta   90.00
_cell.angle_gamma   90.00
#
_symmetry.space_group_name_H-M   'P 1'
#
loop_
_entity.id
_entity.type
_entity.pdbx_description
1 polymer ?
#
loop_
_entity_poly.entity_id
_entity_poly.type
_entity_poly.pdbx_seq_one_letter_code
_entity_poly.pdbx_strand_id
1 'polypeptide(L)'
;GAILLVVRSYGYIYMWPKELGVRPFQNGKGDQVVKCNWKPGSIYSPPDGWFHTHLNSGPEPARHIALRLGSRKNPTTIHDASTRNNREGPTTSLREGGTLIEYEDEDPEIRRVFLEECKKNRVESRMPPITYRSDPLIVY
;
A
#
# COMPACT_ATOMS: atom_id res chain seq x y z
N GLY A 1 -8.79 7.78 5.40
CA GLY A 1 -8.25 7.26 4.12
C GLY A 1 -8.86 7.96 2.91
N ALA A 2 -8.18 7.94 1.76
CA ALA A 2 -8.72 8.45 0.49
C ALA A 2 -9.64 7.41 -0.16
N ILE A 3 -10.69 7.86 -0.84
CA ILE A 3 -11.50 6.99 -1.70
C ILE A 3 -10.86 6.99 -3.09
N LEU A 4 -10.57 5.81 -3.63
CA LEU A 4 -9.97 5.64 -4.94
C LEU A 4 -10.99 5.12 -5.95
N LEU A 5 -11.11 5.83 -7.07
CA LEU A 5 -11.78 5.34 -8.28
C LEU A 5 -10.71 4.92 -9.29
N VAL A 6 -10.75 3.66 -9.73
CA VAL A 6 -9.84 3.16 -10.76
C VAL A 6 -10.38 3.50 -12.14
N VAL A 7 -9.54 4.11 -12.98
CA VAL A 7 -9.93 4.47 -14.36
C VAL A 7 -9.10 3.75 -15.43
N ARG A 8 -8.00 3.08 -15.06
CA ARG A 8 -7.11 2.38 -16.00
C ARG A 8 -6.33 1.23 -15.34
N SER A 9 -6.02 0.19 -16.12
CA SER A 9 -5.38 -1.06 -15.71
C SER A 9 -6.19 -1.88 -14.69
N TYR A 10 -5.62 -3.00 -14.26
CA TYR A 10 -6.14 -3.86 -13.22
C TYR A 10 -5.02 -4.40 -12.33
N GLY A 11 -5.41 -4.85 -11.14
CA GLY A 11 -4.48 -5.31 -10.12
C GLY A 11 -5.22 -5.57 -8.81
N TYR A 12 -4.52 -5.35 -7.70
CA TYR A 12 -5.09 -5.54 -6.37
C TYR A 12 -4.42 -4.65 -5.34
N ILE A 13 -5.02 -4.58 -4.16
CA ILE A 13 -4.48 -3.93 -2.98
C ILE A 13 -4.40 -4.97 -1.87
N TYR A 14 -3.28 -4.97 -1.15
CA TYR A 14 -3.23 -5.54 0.19
C TYR A 14 -3.40 -4.42 1.20
N MET A 15 -4.16 -4.67 2.25
CA MET A 15 -4.32 -3.74 3.38
C MET A 15 -4.43 -4.50 4.70
N TRP A 16 -3.81 -3.97 5.76
CA TRP A 16 -3.84 -4.59 7.08
C TRP A 16 -3.63 -3.58 8.22
N PRO A 17 -4.13 -3.89 9.43
CA PRO A 17 -3.87 -3.09 10.63
C PRO A 17 -2.38 -3.04 10.95
N LYS A 18 -1.87 -1.91 11.45
CA LYS A 18 -0.45 -1.75 11.83
C LYS A 18 -0.03 -2.73 12.93
N GLU A 19 -0.97 -3.15 13.75
CA GLU A 19 -0.81 -4.09 14.87
C GLU A 19 -0.41 -5.51 14.40
N LEU A 20 -0.61 -5.83 13.11
CA LEU A 20 -0.10 -7.09 12.55
C LEU A 20 1.40 -7.02 12.20
N GLY A 21 1.99 -5.82 12.26
CA GLY A 21 3.38 -5.54 11.91
C GLY A 21 3.60 -5.32 10.41
N VAL A 22 4.86 -5.07 10.04
CA VAL A 22 5.26 -4.83 8.64
C VAL A 22 5.16 -6.09 7.79
N ARG A 23 5.40 -7.26 8.40
CA ARG A 23 5.44 -8.56 7.74
C ARG A 23 4.37 -9.52 8.25
N PRO A 24 3.08 -9.25 7.99
CA PRO A 24 1.98 -10.03 8.57
C PRO A 24 1.95 -11.48 8.10
N PHE A 25 2.38 -11.80 6.87
CA PHE A 25 2.40 -13.18 6.38
C PHE A 25 3.52 -13.98 7.03
N GLN A 26 4.73 -13.40 7.16
CA GLN A 26 5.82 -14.05 7.90
C GLN A 26 5.48 -14.26 9.38
N ASN A 27 4.73 -13.33 9.97
CA ASN A 27 4.29 -13.40 11.36
C ASN A 27 3.11 -14.36 11.59
N GLY A 28 2.67 -15.13 10.57
CA GLY A 28 1.56 -16.07 10.68
C GLY A 28 0.19 -15.42 10.81
N LYS A 29 0.06 -14.13 10.45
CA LYS A 29 -1.18 -13.33 10.50
C LYS A 29 -1.70 -12.99 9.10
N GLY A 30 -1.28 -13.74 8.08
CA GLY A 30 -1.64 -13.50 6.68
C GLY A 30 -3.14 -13.64 6.39
N ASP A 31 -3.85 -14.42 7.20
CA ASP A 31 -5.31 -14.61 7.14
C ASP A 31 -6.10 -13.34 7.51
N GLN A 32 -5.48 -12.42 8.24
CA GLN A 32 -6.06 -11.13 8.62
C GLN A 32 -5.72 -10.01 7.61
N VAL A 33 -4.90 -10.30 6.60
CA VAL A 33 -4.58 -9.35 5.52
C VAL A 33 -5.70 -9.36 4.50
N VAL A 34 -6.28 -8.19 4.22
CA VAL A 34 -7.34 -8.05 3.22
C VAL A 34 -6.72 -7.86 1.84
N LYS A 35 -7.04 -8.76 0.90
CA LYS A 35 -6.77 -8.60 -0.53
C LYS A 35 -8.03 -8.15 -1.25
N CYS A 36 -7.96 -7.04 -1.97
CA CYS A 36 -9.07 -6.58 -2.82
C CYS A 36 -8.58 -6.37 -4.25
N ASN A 37 -9.16 -7.08 -5.20
CA ASN A 37 -8.86 -6.91 -6.62
C ASN A 37 -9.56 -5.65 -7.15
N TRP A 38 -8.91 -4.94 -8.06
CA TRP A 38 -9.46 -3.75 -8.71
C TRP A 38 -9.22 -3.77 -10.23
N LYS A 39 -10.13 -3.12 -10.96
CA LYS A 39 -10.11 -2.91 -12.41
C LYS A 39 -10.81 -1.58 -12.72
N PRO A 40 -10.87 -1.08 -13.98
CA PRO A 40 -11.56 0.17 -14.26
C PRO A 40 -13.02 0.12 -13.79
N GLY A 41 -13.46 1.17 -13.10
CA GLY A 41 -14.77 1.26 -12.45
C GLY A 41 -14.82 0.74 -11.00
N SER A 42 -13.77 0.08 -10.50
CA SER A 42 -13.68 -0.29 -9.08
C SER A 42 -13.54 0.96 -8.19
N ILE A 43 -14.22 0.94 -7.04
CA ILE A 43 -14.09 1.94 -5.98
C ILE A 43 -13.68 1.24 -4.70
N TYR A 44 -12.63 1.73 -4.03
CA TYR A 44 -12.18 1.20 -2.75
C TYR A 44 -11.54 2.28 -1.89
N SER A 45 -11.52 2.07 -0.58
CA SER A 45 -10.85 2.96 0.38
C SER A 45 -10.14 2.11 1.43
N PRO A 46 -8.81 2.18 1.54
CA PRO A 46 -8.11 1.61 2.69
C PRO A 46 -8.64 2.27 3.98
N PRO A 47 -8.84 1.49 5.07
CA PRO A 47 -9.15 2.06 6.37
C PRO A 47 -8.07 3.05 6.82
N ASP A 48 -8.46 3.96 7.72
CA ASP A 48 -7.54 4.97 8.21
C ASP A 48 -6.41 4.34 9.06
N GLY A 49 -5.19 4.83 8.89
CA GLY A 49 -4.02 4.35 9.63
C GLY A 49 -3.51 2.95 9.24
N TRP A 50 -4.17 2.22 8.35
CA TRP A 50 -3.75 0.88 7.93
C TRP A 50 -2.56 0.93 6.98
N PHE A 51 -1.69 -0.08 7.06
CA PHE A 51 -0.74 -0.33 5.99
C PHE A 51 -1.50 -0.79 4.75
N HIS A 52 -1.04 -0.34 3.59
CA HIS A 52 -1.60 -0.77 2.32
C HIS A 52 -0.60 -0.57 1.18
N THR A 53 -0.67 -1.46 0.20
CA THR A 53 0.13 -1.36 -1.03
C THR A 53 -0.74 -1.62 -2.25
N HIS A 54 -0.56 -0.79 -3.28
CA HIS A 54 -1.29 -0.90 -4.54
C HIS A 54 -0.42 -1.62 -5.56
N LEU A 55 -0.86 -2.79 -6.03
CA LEU A 55 -0.10 -3.62 -6.96
C LEU A 55 -0.79 -3.67 -8.32
N ASN A 56 -0.15 -3.11 -9.34
CA ASN A 56 -0.61 -3.12 -10.71
C ASN A 56 0.00 -4.30 -11.48
N SER A 57 -0.78 -5.35 -11.70
CA SER A 57 -0.35 -6.53 -12.46
C SER A 57 -0.83 -6.51 -13.92
N GLY A 58 -1.52 -5.45 -14.34
CA GLY A 58 -1.97 -5.25 -15.72
C GLY A 58 -0.87 -4.70 -16.63
N PRO A 59 -1.03 -4.83 -17.96
CA PRO A 59 0.01 -4.49 -18.95
C PRO A 59 0.19 -2.99 -19.17
N GLU A 60 -0.67 -2.16 -18.58
CA GLU A 60 -0.65 -0.71 -18.74
C GLU A 60 -0.47 0.01 -17.40
N PRO A 61 -0.01 1.27 -17.39
CA PRO A 61 0.09 2.04 -16.15
C PRO A 61 -1.29 2.22 -15.49
N ALA A 62 -1.39 1.82 -14.22
CA ALA A 62 -2.58 2.06 -13.43
C ALA A 62 -2.86 3.56 -13.25
N ARG A 63 -4.14 3.93 -13.28
CA ARG A 63 -4.56 5.31 -13.01
C ARG A 63 -5.73 5.30 -12.04
N HIS A 64 -5.57 6.06 -10.98
CA HIS A 64 -6.54 6.22 -9.90
C HIS A 64 -6.88 7.70 -9.73
N ILE A 65 -8.13 7.99 -9.45
CA ILE A 65 -8.57 9.29 -8.95
C ILE A 65 -8.71 9.15 -7.44
N ALA A 66 -7.95 9.94 -6.68
CA ALA A 66 -8.03 9.97 -5.23
C ALA A 66 -8.94 11.10 -4.77
N LEU A 67 -10.06 10.74 -4.16
CA LEU A 67 -11.01 11.67 -3.55
C LEU A 67 -10.73 11.74 -2.05
N ARG A 68 -10.60 12.95 -1.54
CA ARG A 68 -10.37 13.23 -0.12
C ARG A 68 -11.22 14.43 0.29
N LEU A 69 -11.69 14.40 1.53
CA LEU A 69 -12.37 15.54 2.13
C LEU A 69 -11.34 16.53 2.68
N GLY A 70 -11.18 17.66 2.00
CA GLY A 70 -10.14 18.65 2.33
C GLY A 70 -8.81 18.40 1.62
N SER A 71 -7.89 19.35 1.76
CA SER A 71 -6.56 19.30 1.17
C SER A 71 -5.55 20.09 2.00
N ARG A 72 -4.26 19.96 1.72
CA ARG A 72 -3.22 20.83 2.33
C ARG A 72 -3.47 22.33 2.12
N LYS A 73 -4.07 22.73 0.98
CA LYS A 73 -4.39 24.14 0.69
C LYS A 73 -5.70 24.60 1.35
N ASN A 74 -6.66 23.70 1.47
CA ASN A 74 -7.97 23.95 2.07
C ASN A 74 -8.24 22.85 3.10
N PRO A 75 -7.60 22.93 4.29
CA PRO A 75 -7.74 21.90 5.30
C PRO A 75 -9.17 21.89 5.86
N THR A 76 -9.64 20.70 6.18
CA THR A 76 -10.84 20.50 6.99
C THR A 76 -10.40 19.94 8.34
N THR A 77 -11.23 20.03 9.38
CA THR A 77 -10.94 19.42 10.69
C THR A 77 -10.60 17.93 10.57
N ILE A 78 -11.27 17.22 9.65
CA ILE A 78 -11.02 15.80 9.37
C ILE A 78 -9.67 15.60 8.66
N HIS A 79 -9.35 16.42 7.66
CA HIS A 79 -8.05 16.36 6.97
C HIS A 79 -6.90 16.63 7.95
N ASP A 80 -7.02 17.64 8.80
CA ASP A 80 -5.99 17.99 9.78
C ASP A 80 -5.83 16.92 10.84
N ALA A 81 -6.91 16.32 11.33
CA ALA A 81 -6.84 15.17 12.23
C ALA A 81 -6.10 13.99 11.59
N SER A 82 -6.39 13.68 10.32
CA SER A 82 -5.76 12.56 9.60
C SER A 82 -4.31 12.81 9.16
N THR A 83 -3.86 14.07 9.11
CA THR A 83 -2.52 14.44 8.64
C THR A 83 -1.62 15.04 9.74
N ARG A 84 -2.17 15.26 10.93
CA ARG A 84 -1.50 15.93 12.07
C ARG A 84 -0.17 15.30 12.46
N ASN A 85 -0.09 13.98 12.41
CA ASN A 85 1.09 13.21 12.81
C ASN A 85 1.97 12.79 11.62
N ASN A 86 1.61 13.16 10.38
CA ASN A 86 2.41 12.84 9.20
C ASN A 86 2.26 13.93 8.12
N ARG A 87 2.92 15.07 8.35
CA ARG A 87 2.91 16.21 7.43
C ARG A 87 3.56 15.90 6.09
N GLU A 88 4.57 15.04 6.06
CA GLU A 88 5.29 14.64 4.84
C GLU A 88 4.44 13.66 4.00
N GLY A 89 3.58 12.88 4.64
CA GLY A 89 2.72 11.90 3.99
C GLY A 89 3.41 10.53 3.88
N PRO A 90 2.95 9.64 2.98
CA PRO A 90 3.44 8.26 2.92
C PRO A 90 4.80 8.14 2.20
N THR A 91 5.65 9.16 2.24
CA THR A 91 6.92 9.22 1.50
C THR A 91 8.14 8.99 2.37
N THR A 92 8.00 9.12 3.68
CA THR A 92 9.10 9.01 4.64
C THR A 92 9.14 7.59 5.20
N SER A 93 10.33 7.00 5.25
CA SER A 93 10.54 5.61 5.67
C SER A 93 10.06 5.38 7.11
N LEU A 94 9.52 4.19 7.41
CA LEU A 94 9.24 3.77 8.79
C LEU A 94 10.50 3.83 9.66
N ARG A 95 11.67 3.57 9.07
CA ARG A 95 12.98 3.62 9.76
C ARG A 95 13.36 5.03 10.19
N GLU A 96 12.79 6.03 9.53
CA GLU A 96 13.02 7.46 9.78
C GLU A 96 11.84 8.07 10.56
N GLY A 97 10.95 7.23 11.11
CA GLY A 97 9.76 7.68 11.85
C GLY A 97 8.57 8.07 10.96
N GLY A 98 8.64 7.78 9.67
CA GLY A 98 7.55 7.98 8.71
C GLY A 98 6.55 6.83 8.66
N THR A 99 5.96 6.59 7.48
CA THR A 99 4.93 5.54 7.30
C THR A 99 5.14 4.67 6.06
N LEU A 100 6.21 4.90 5.30
CA LEU A 100 6.56 4.11 4.13
C LEU A 100 7.26 2.81 4.55
N ILE A 101 6.74 1.69 4.08
CA ILE A 101 7.46 0.41 4.12
C ILE A 101 8.38 0.36 2.90
N GLU A 102 9.69 0.31 3.11
CA GLU A 102 10.65 0.13 2.01
C GLU A 102 10.55 -1.28 1.42
N TYR A 103 11.02 -1.44 0.19
CA TYR A 103 10.99 -2.75 -0.47
C TYR A 103 11.81 -3.80 0.30
N GLU A 104 12.93 -3.43 0.92
CA GLU A 104 13.76 -4.33 1.73
C GLU A 104 13.07 -4.77 3.02
N ASP A 105 12.03 -4.06 3.42
CA ASP A 105 11.31 -4.22 4.68
C ASP A 105 9.94 -4.88 4.50
N GLU A 106 9.35 -4.81 3.30
CA GLU A 106 8.07 -5.44 3.00
C GLU A 106 8.05 -6.95 3.30
N ASP A 107 6.85 -7.50 3.47
CA ASP A 107 6.69 -8.95 3.57
C ASP A 107 7.07 -9.62 2.24
N PRO A 108 8.01 -10.60 2.22
CA PRO A 108 8.39 -11.30 0.99
C PRO A 108 7.23 -11.94 0.23
N GLU A 109 6.14 -12.29 0.92
CA GLU A 109 4.94 -12.83 0.30
C GLU A 109 4.29 -11.85 -0.68
N ILE A 110 4.38 -10.54 -0.43
CA ILE A 110 3.83 -9.49 -1.30
C ILE A 110 4.53 -9.53 -2.67
N ARG A 111 5.86 -9.49 -2.70
CA ARG A 111 6.63 -9.58 -3.95
C ARG A 111 6.41 -10.93 -4.62
N ARG A 112 6.41 -12.04 -3.88
CA ARG A 112 6.20 -13.39 -4.44
C ARG A 112 4.89 -13.47 -5.21
N VAL A 113 3.77 -13.08 -4.59
CA VAL A 113 2.44 -13.11 -5.21
C VAL A 113 2.35 -12.10 -6.36
N PHE A 114 2.98 -10.93 -6.25
CA PHE A 114 3.01 -9.97 -7.34
C PHE A 114 3.69 -10.51 -8.59
N LEU A 115 4.85 -11.14 -8.44
CA LEU A 115 5.57 -11.77 -9.55
C LEU A 115 4.76 -12.89 -10.20
N GLU A 116 4.01 -13.68 -9.41
CA GLU A 116 3.09 -14.69 -9.94
C GLU A 116 1.96 -14.07 -10.76
N GLU A 117 1.35 -12.99 -10.28
CA GLU A 117 0.30 -12.28 -11.01
C GLU A 117 0.83 -11.61 -12.28
N CYS A 118 2.02 -10.99 -12.23
CA CYS A 118 2.70 -10.48 -13.42
C CYS A 118 2.94 -11.58 -14.45
N LYS A 119 3.45 -12.75 -14.02
CA LYS A 119 3.68 -13.91 -14.91
C LYS A 119 2.38 -14.41 -15.54
N LYS A 120 1.29 -14.53 -14.77
CA LYS A 120 -0.04 -14.92 -15.28
C LYS A 120 -0.55 -13.94 -16.34
N ASN A 121 -0.33 -12.64 -16.12
CA ASN A 121 -0.75 -11.58 -17.03
C ASN A 121 0.24 -11.32 -18.18
N ARG A 122 1.38 -12.03 -18.22
CA ARG A 122 2.47 -11.82 -19.20
C ARG A 122 3.02 -10.38 -19.17
N VAL A 123 3.13 -9.83 -17.97
CA VAL A 123 3.66 -8.50 -17.71
C VAL A 123 5.00 -8.64 -17.00
N GLU A 124 5.98 -7.85 -17.42
CA GLU A 124 7.25 -7.75 -16.71
C GLU A 124 7.11 -6.88 -15.45
N SER A 125 7.59 -7.39 -14.32
CA SER A 125 7.65 -6.61 -13.09
C SER A 125 8.75 -5.56 -13.18
N ARG A 126 8.43 -4.33 -12.76
CA ARG A 126 9.39 -3.22 -12.66
C ARG A 126 9.85 -2.96 -11.23
N MET A 127 9.54 -3.88 -10.30
CA MET A 127 10.08 -3.76 -8.94
C MET A 127 11.60 -3.91 -9.00
N PRO A 128 12.36 -3.10 -8.24
CA PRO A 128 13.79 -3.24 -8.20
C PRO A 128 14.18 -4.60 -7.56
N PRO A 129 15.34 -5.17 -7.96
CA PRO A 129 15.96 -6.23 -7.19
C PRO A 129 16.36 -5.68 -5.82
N ILE A 130 16.23 -6.52 -4.79
CA ILE A 130 16.56 -6.15 -3.42
C ILE A 130 17.12 -7.34 -2.66
N THR A 131 17.68 -7.03 -1.49
CA THR A 131 17.95 -8.01 -0.44
C THR A 131 17.10 -7.63 0.77
N TYR A 132 16.30 -8.56 1.28
CA TYR A 132 15.46 -8.31 2.45
C TYR A 132 16.33 -8.07 3.69
N ARG A 133 15.98 -7.04 4.45
CA ARG A 133 16.58 -6.76 5.76
C ARG A 133 16.10 -7.78 6.79
N SER A 134 16.98 -8.11 7.74
CA SER A 134 16.71 -9.04 8.83
C SER A 134 16.58 -8.36 10.19
N ASP A 135 17.02 -7.10 10.30
CA ASP A 135 16.90 -6.34 11.53
C ASP A 135 15.43 -5.93 11.79
N PRO A 136 14.98 -5.99 13.05
CA PRO A 136 13.58 -5.76 13.38
C PRO A 136 13.18 -4.30 13.18
N LEU A 137 12.02 -4.09 12.58
CA LEU A 137 11.34 -2.81 12.51
C LEU A 137 10.40 -2.65 13.70
N ILE A 138 10.65 -1.65 14.53
CA ILE A 138 9.71 -1.24 15.57
C ILE A 138 8.74 -0.24 14.95
N VAL A 139 7.48 -0.66 14.78
CA VAL A 139 6.39 0.21 14.37
C VAL A 139 5.71 0.71 15.63
N TYR A 140 5.72 2.03 15.84
CA TYR A 140 5.00 2.70 16.92
C TYR A 140 3.58 3.08 16.51
#